data_AF-E8X3D2-F1
#
_entry.id   AF-E8X3D2-F1
#
_cell.length_a   1.000
_cell.length_b   1.000
_cell.length_c   1.000
_cell.angle_alpha   90.00
_cell.angle_beta   90.00
_cell.angle_gamma   90.00
#
_symmetry.space_group_name_H-M   'P 1'
#
loop_
_entity.id
_entity.type
_entity.pdbx_description
1 polymer ?
#
loop_
_entity_poly.entity_id
_entity_poly.type
_entity_poly.pdbx_seq_one_letter_code
_entity_poly.pdbx_strand_id
1 'polypeptide(L)'
;MTKTAIIDLISYVEPLACLAALILMQRRRQIVHFKYLSGFLLTRILSIVIMLPLLHRLGGRISIHASYLSYFFVYWISYAIEAMLGLGMVYDVYKLAMAPLRGLQTLGMVMFRWATAIAVAVAIGMAFGPNVSSHGFLVRAVTQLQQTQSILTLCLLLFVALAIRPMGLSFKSKIFGVSLGLGILASMNLIGSAWISQAPSMSSTFNLINSIMFCIVISTWMTYFALPEPKRRMIVLPTTSPFLRWNQISMALGDEPGFVAVGGIHPDMFAPAEVEIMRRASKKMEPLALRETQA
;
A
#
# COMPACT_ATOMS: atom_id res chain seq x y z
N MET A 1 17.71 -32.96 2.72
CA MET A 1 17.79 -31.61 3.32
C MET A 1 16.98 -31.60 4.59
N THR A 2 17.59 -31.30 5.73
CA THR A 2 16.92 -31.22 7.04
C THR A 2 16.01 -29.98 7.10
N LYS A 3 14.89 -30.05 7.83
CA LYS A 3 13.94 -28.93 7.97
C LYS A 3 14.61 -27.63 8.43
N THR A 4 15.68 -27.74 9.20
CA THR A 4 16.50 -26.61 9.68
C THR A 4 17.23 -25.89 8.55
N ALA A 5 17.80 -26.62 7.58
CA ALA A 5 18.48 -26.03 6.44
C ALA A 5 17.53 -25.23 5.53
N ILE A 6 16.28 -25.66 5.41
CA ILE A 6 15.26 -24.94 4.62
C ILE A 6 14.87 -23.63 5.31
N ILE A 7 14.71 -23.66 6.63
CA ILE A 7 14.39 -22.47 7.44
C ILE A 7 15.52 -21.45 7.36
N ASP A 8 16.78 -21.90 7.53
CA ASP A 8 17.95 -21.02 7.44
C ASP A 8 18.07 -20.40 6.05
N LEU A 9 17.90 -21.20 4.99
CA LEU A 9 17.94 -20.69 3.61
C LEU A 9 16.86 -19.62 3.37
N ILE A 10 15.63 -19.88 3.82
CA ILE A 10 14.51 -18.93 3.72
C ILE A 10 14.79 -17.63 4.49
N SER A 11 15.39 -17.74 5.68
CA SER A 11 15.76 -16.57 6.49
C SER A 11 16.79 -15.67 5.81
N TYR A 12 17.70 -16.21 4.99
CA TYR A 12 18.64 -15.41 4.18
C TYR A 12 18.04 -14.91 2.87
N VAL A 13 17.12 -15.67 2.27
CA VAL A 13 16.47 -15.30 1.00
C VAL A 13 15.54 -14.09 1.19
N GLU A 14 14.83 -14.00 2.32
CA GLU A 14 13.91 -12.90 2.63
C GLU A 14 14.55 -11.49 2.55
N PRO A 15 15.66 -11.19 3.27
CA PRO A 15 16.28 -9.87 3.20
C PRO A 15 16.90 -9.57 1.82
N LEU A 16 17.42 -10.59 1.14
CA LEU A 16 17.94 -10.45 -0.22
C LEU A 16 16.83 -10.09 -1.22
N ALA A 17 15.65 -10.71 -1.09
CA ALA A 17 14.50 -10.41 -1.92
C ALA A 17 13.95 -9.00 -1.65
N CYS A 18 13.89 -8.57 -0.38
CA CYS A 18 13.55 -7.19 0.00
C CYS A 18 14.52 -6.18 -0.63
N LEU A 19 15.82 -6.44 -0.56
CA LEU A 19 16.87 -5.57 -1.08
C LEU A 19 16.83 -5.50 -2.61
N ALA A 20 16.62 -6.64 -3.29
CA ALA A 20 16.43 -6.68 -4.72
C ALA A 20 15.19 -5.88 -5.17
N ALA A 21 14.08 -5.98 -4.44
CA ALA A 21 12.87 -5.20 -4.70
C ALA A 21 13.13 -3.69 -4.55
N LEU A 22 13.83 -3.25 -3.50
CA LEU A 22 14.19 -1.85 -3.30
C LEU A 22 15.12 -1.32 -4.39
N ILE A 23 16.15 -2.07 -4.78
CA ILE A 23 17.07 -1.69 -5.86
C ILE A 23 16.29 -1.54 -7.17
N LEU A 24 15.36 -2.45 -7.45
CA LEU A 24 14.54 -2.40 -8.66
C LEU A 24 13.61 -1.17 -8.65
N MET A 25 13.01 -0.85 -7.51
CA MET A 25 12.18 0.36 -7.34
C MET A 25 13.01 1.66 -7.48
N GLN A 26 14.23 1.70 -6.94
CA GLN A 26 15.16 2.83 -7.05
C GLN A 26 15.60 3.03 -8.50
N ARG A 27 16.00 1.96 -9.19
CA ARG A 27 16.43 1.99 -10.60
C ARG A 27 15.32 2.48 -11.53
N ARG A 28 14.07 2.21 -11.19
CA ARG A 28 12.87 2.65 -11.94
C ARG A 28 12.28 3.99 -11.45
N ARG A 29 12.91 4.67 -10.48
CA ARG A 29 12.44 5.91 -9.83
C ARG A 29 10.99 5.86 -9.32
N GLN A 30 10.51 4.68 -8.92
CA GLN A 30 9.11 4.48 -8.48
C GLN A 30 8.90 4.73 -6.98
N ILE A 31 9.98 4.92 -6.22
CA ILE A 31 9.95 5.12 -4.76
C ILE A 31 9.15 6.36 -4.36
N VAL A 32 9.16 7.39 -5.19
CA VAL A 32 8.41 8.64 -4.92
C VAL A 32 6.90 8.41 -4.98
N HIS A 33 6.43 7.46 -5.79
CA HIS A 33 5.00 7.13 -5.92
C HIS A 33 4.52 6.12 -4.87
N PHE A 34 5.41 5.29 -4.34
CA PHE A 34 5.10 4.26 -3.33
C PHE A 34 6.04 4.41 -2.12
N LYS A 35 5.92 5.56 -1.44
CA LYS A 35 6.84 5.93 -0.35
C LYS A 35 6.70 4.98 0.83
N TYR A 36 5.46 4.63 1.20
CA TYR A 36 5.20 3.74 2.33
C TYR A 36 5.60 2.29 2.07
N LEU A 37 5.48 1.81 0.83
CA LEU A 37 6.00 0.48 0.46
C LEU A 37 7.53 0.43 0.56
N SER A 38 8.20 1.48 0.10
CA SER A 38 9.65 1.57 0.18
C SER A 38 10.13 1.65 1.63
N GLY A 39 9.42 2.44 2.46
CA GLY A 39 9.62 2.49 3.90
C GLY A 39 9.39 1.14 4.57
N PHE A 40 8.34 0.42 4.20
CA PHE A 40 8.03 -0.92 4.73
C PHE A 40 9.16 -1.91 4.45
N LEU A 41 9.63 -1.98 3.20
CA LEU A 41 10.77 -2.82 2.82
C LEU A 41 12.06 -2.44 3.54
N LEU A 42 12.31 -1.14 3.73
CA LEU A 42 13.48 -0.66 4.45
C LEU A 42 13.42 -1.03 5.94
N THR A 43 12.29 -0.80 6.61
CA THR A 43 12.07 -1.19 8.01
C THR A 43 12.28 -2.69 8.19
N ARG A 44 11.81 -3.51 7.24
CA ARG A 44 12.00 -4.96 7.26
C ARG A 44 13.48 -5.34 7.17
N ILE A 45 14.24 -4.75 6.25
CA ILE A 45 15.68 -4.98 6.13
C ILE A 45 16.40 -4.55 7.41
N LEU A 46 16.09 -3.37 7.93
CA LEU A 46 16.70 -2.87 9.18
C LEU A 46 16.40 -3.80 10.36
N SER A 47 15.14 -4.25 10.49
CA SER A 47 14.73 -5.21 11.51
C SER A 47 15.55 -6.50 11.44
N ILE A 48 15.69 -7.08 10.24
CA ILE A 48 16.47 -8.31 10.02
C ILE A 48 17.97 -8.09 10.30
N VAL A 49 18.53 -6.98 9.81
CA VAL A 49 19.94 -6.62 10.00
C VAL A 49 20.28 -6.37 11.47
N ILE A 50 19.32 -5.88 12.27
CA ILE A 50 19.51 -5.69 13.71
C ILE A 50 19.30 -7.01 14.47
N MET A 51 18.27 -7.78 14.14
CA MET A 51 17.94 -9.01 14.86
C MET A 51 18.90 -10.17 14.62
N LEU A 52 19.38 -10.36 13.39
CA LEU A 52 20.30 -11.46 13.06
C LEU A 52 21.62 -11.43 13.87
N PRO A 53 22.34 -10.30 14.02
CA PRO A 53 23.54 -10.25 14.85
C PRO A 53 23.22 -10.40 16.34
N LEU A 54 22.07 -9.87 16.80
CA LEU A 54 21.56 -10.07 18.16
C LEU A 54 21.28 -11.56 18.46
N LEU A 55 20.77 -12.31 17.48
CA LEU A 55 20.46 -13.74 17.61
C LEU A 55 21.69 -14.63 17.41
N HIS A 56 22.53 -14.34 16.42
CA HIS A 56 23.56 -15.27 15.97
C HIS A 56 24.85 -15.16 16.78
N ARG A 57 25.33 -13.96 17.13
CA ARG A 57 26.61 -13.79 17.85
C ARG A 57 26.99 -12.33 18.15
N LEU A 58 26.14 -11.58 18.86
CA LEU A 58 26.63 -10.52 19.75
C LEU A 58 27.27 -11.14 21.04
N GLY A 59 27.80 -12.35 20.92
CA GLY A 59 29.20 -12.63 21.19
C GLY A 59 29.65 -12.47 22.63
N GLY A 60 29.08 -13.23 23.57
CA GLY A 60 29.66 -13.47 24.91
C GLY A 60 30.02 -12.24 25.76
N ARG A 61 29.67 -11.02 25.30
CA ARG A 61 30.11 -9.73 25.84
C ARG A 61 28.99 -8.97 26.53
N ILE A 62 27.74 -9.35 26.26
CA ILE A 62 26.55 -8.69 26.78
C ILE A 62 25.79 -9.70 27.64
N SER A 63 25.29 -9.24 28.79
CA SER A 63 24.50 -10.08 29.68
C SER A 63 23.24 -10.59 28.98
N ILE A 64 22.89 -11.86 29.24
CA ILE A 64 21.76 -12.56 28.61
C ILE A 64 20.46 -11.74 28.73
N HIS A 65 20.27 -11.08 29.88
CA HIS A 65 19.11 -10.22 30.14
C HIS A 65 19.07 -8.96 29.27
N ALA A 66 20.22 -8.29 29.05
CA ALA A 66 20.27 -7.08 28.22
C ALA A 66 20.07 -7.41 26.73
N SER A 67 20.57 -8.56 26.26
CA SER A 67 20.33 -9.04 24.90
C SER A 67 18.87 -9.40 24.66
N TYR A 68 18.20 -10.00 25.65
CA TYR A 68 16.78 -10.34 25.55
C TYR A 68 15.90 -9.07 25.53
N LEU A 69 16.17 -8.10 26.40
CA LEU A 69 15.42 -6.84 26.44
C LEU A 69 15.57 -6.04 25.14
N SER A 70 16.79 -5.91 24.62
CA SER A 70 17.04 -5.21 23.36
C SER A 70 16.35 -5.89 22.18
N TYR A 71 16.44 -7.22 22.07
CA TYR A 71 15.70 -8.00 21.07
C TYR A 71 14.18 -7.76 21.18
N PHE A 72 13.65 -7.83 22.40
CA PHE A 72 12.23 -7.60 22.66
C PHE A 72 11.77 -6.22 22.17
N PHE A 73 12.46 -5.14 22.59
CA PHE A 73 12.06 -3.79 22.19
C PHE A 73 12.22 -3.55 20.69
N VAL A 74 13.34 -3.96 20.09
CA VAL A 74 13.56 -3.82 18.64
C VAL A 74 12.49 -4.55 17.85
N TYR A 75 12.14 -5.77 18.26
CA TYR A 75 11.09 -6.57 17.64
C TYR A 75 9.75 -5.86 17.66
N TRP A 76 9.29 -5.46 18.84
CA TRP A 76 7.96 -4.88 18.94
C TRP A 76 7.86 -3.47 18.35
N ILE A 77 8.92 -2.66 18.42
CA ILE A 77 8.95 -1.33 17.78
C ILE A 77 8.94 -1.50 16.26
N SER A 78 9.76 -2.39 15.71
CA SER A 78 9.77 -2.66 14.27
C SER A 78 8.39 -3.15 13.81
N TYR A 79 7.76 -4.03 14.58
CA TYR A 79 6.42 -4.54 14.30
C TYR A 79 5.35 -3.42 14.34
N ALA A 80 5.45 -2.48 15.28
CA ALA A 80 4.58 -1.30 15.33
C ALA A 80 4.76 -0.38 14.11
N ILE A 81 6.02 -0.13 13.73
CA ILE A 81 6.35 0.69 12.55
C ILE A 81 5.83 0.01 11.27
N GLU A 82 5.97 -1.31 11.15
CA GLU A 82 5.43 -2.08 10.03
C GLU A 82 3.90 -1.95 9.93
N ALA A 83 3.17 -2.02 11.05
CA ALA A 83 1.73 -1.79 11.08
C ALA A 83 1.36 -0.37 10.58
N MET A 84 2.05 0.66 11.06
CA MET A 84 1.81 2.04 10.62
C MET A 84 2.12 2.25 9.14
N LEU A 85 3.22 1.66 8.66
CA LEU A 85 3.58 1.68 7.24
C LEU A 85 2.56 0.91 6.40
N GLY A 86 1.99 -0.18 6.92
CA GLY A 86 0.90 -0.92 6.30
C GLY A 86 -0.34 -0.03 6.05
N LEU A 87 -0.74 0.78 7.03
CA LEU A 87 -1.81 1.77 6.83
C LEU A 87 -1.41 2.82 5.78
N GLY A 88 -0.17 3.30 5.81
CA GLY A 88 0.36 4.21 4.79
C GLY A 88 0.32 3.61 3.38
N MET A 89 0.63 2.33 3.23
CA MET A 89 0.55 1.63 1.95
C MET A 89 -0.89 1.56 1.43
N VAL A 90 -1.86 1.28 2.30
CA VAL A 90 -3.29 1.32 1.93
C VAL A 90 -3.71 2.73 1.53
N TYR A 91 -3.23 3.77 2.22
CA TYR A 91 -3.47 5.16 1.86
C TYR A 91 -2.97 5.47 0.45
N ASP A 92 -1.73 5.08 0.11
CA ASP A 92 -1.17 5.28 -1.24
C ASP A 92 -2.00 4.52 -2.30
N VAL A 93 -2.36 3.26 -2.03
CA VAL A 93 -3.18 2.44 -2.95
C VAL A 93 -4.55 3.07 -3.15
N TYR A 94 -5.23 3.46 -2.08
CA TYR A 94 -6.54 4.12 -2.14
C TYR A 94 -6.47 5.42 -2.93
N LYS A 95 -5.49 6.27 -2.62
CA LYS A 95 -5.27 7.55 -3.30
C LYS A 95 -5.00 7.36 -4.80
N LEU A 96 -4.20 6.37 -5.17
CA LEU A 96 -3.87 6.10 -6.56
C LEU A 96 -5.03 5.45 -7.32
N ALA A 97 -5.80 4.58 -6.67
CA ALA A 97 -6.96 3.92 -7.26
C ALA A 97 -8.14 4.87 -7.48
N MET A 98 -8.38 5.80 -6.55
CA MET A 98 -9.49 6.76 -6.60
C MET A 98 -9.16 8.06 -7.32
N ALA A 99 -7.96 8.20 -7.90
CA ALA A 99 -7.55 9.38 -8.67
C ALA A 99 -8.54 9.82 -9.79
N PRO A 100 -9.30 8.92 -10.45
CA PRO A 100 -10.33 9.31 -11.42
C PRO A 100 -11.59 9.96 -10.81
N LEU A 101 -11.79 9.90 -9.49
CA LEU A 101 -13.00 10.38 -8.80
C LEU A 101 -12.59 11.31 -7.65
N ARG A 102 -12.07 12.50 -7.99
CA ARG A 102 -11.47 13.41 -6.99
C ARG A 102 -12.41 13.78 -5.84
N GLY A 103 -13.69 14.03 -6.11
CA GLY A 103 -14.66 14.37 -5.05
C GLY A 103 -14.97 13.22 -4.08
N LEU A 104 -15.01 11.98 -4.56
CA LEU A 104 -15.16 10.82 -3.67
C LEU A 104 -13.84 10.50 -2.95
N GLN A 105 -12.72 10.77 -3.61
CA GLN A 105 -11.39 10.57 -3.08
C GLN A 105 -11.10 11.48 -1.88
N THR A 106 -11.48 12.76 -1.92
CA THR A 106 -11.28 13.71 -0.81
C THR A 106 -12.05 13.25 0.43
N LEU A 107 -13.33 12.92 0.27
CA LEU A 107 -14.18 12.38 1.34
C LEU A 107 -13.58 11.10 1.94
N GLY A 108 -13.22 10.13 1.09
CA GLY A 108 -12.67 8.86 1.57
C GLY A 108 -11.29 8.99 2.19
N MET A 109 -10.46 9.94 1.76
CA MET A 109 -9.19 10.26 2.42
C MET A 109 -9.40 10.84 3.82
N VAL A 110 -10.43 11.67 4.02
CA VAL A 110 -10.81 12.18 5.34
C VAL A 110 -11.27 11.02 6.23
N MET A 111 -12.17 10.16 5.74
CA MET A 111 -12.62 8.98 6.49
C MET A 111 -11.46 8.05 6.86
N PHE A 112 -10.50 7.85 5.94
CA PHE A 112 -9.32 7.02 6.20
C PHE A 112 -8.44 7.58 7.33
N ARG A 113 -8.25 8.91 7.37
CA ARG A 113 -7.50 9.56 8.45
C ARG A 113 -8.15 9.34 9.81
N TRP A 114 -9.47 9.49 9.89
CA TRP A 114 -10.21 9.25 11.12
C TRP A 114 -10.23 7.77 11.51
N ALA A 115 -10.41 6.85 10.56
CA ALA A 115 -10.35 5.41 10.82
C ALA A 115 -8.96 5.01 11.36
N THR A 116 -7.89 5.55 10.79
CA THR A 116 -6.52 5.34 11.26
C THR A 116 -6.32 5.91 12.67
N ALA A 117 -6.80 7.14 12.93
CA ALA A 117 -6.72 7.76 14.25
C ALA A 117 -7.48 6.94 15.31
N ILE A 118 -8.67 6.46 14.99
CA ILE A 118 -9.48 5.59 15.86
C ILE A 118 -8.76 4.26 16.08
N ALA A 119 -8.19 3.63 15.06
CA ALA A 119 -7.46 2.38 15.21
C ALA A 119 -6.26 2.52 16.16
N VAL A 120 -5.51 3.63 16.04
CA VAL A 120 -4.40 3.94 16.95
C VAL A 120 -4.91 4.23 18.36
N ALA A 121 -6.00 4.99 18.50
CA ALA A 121 -6.60 5.30 19.80
C ALA A 121 -7.13 4.03 20.50
N VAL A 122 -7.77 3.11 19.76
CA VAL A 122 -8.23 1.82 20.27
C VAL A 122 -7.04 0.95 20.70
N ALA A 123 -5.98 0.88 19.89
CA ALA A 123 -4.79 0.11 20.24
C ALA A 123 -4.13 0.62 21.53
N ILE A 124 -4.05 1.94 21.70
CA ILE A 124 -3.54 2.58 22.92
C ILE A 124 -4.50 2.38 24.10
N GLY A 125 -5.81 2.55 23.88
CA GLY A 125 -6.84 2.41 24.91
C GLY A 125 -6.90 0.99 25.48
N MET A 126 -6.83 -0.03 24.62
CA MET A 126 -6.79 -1.44 25.03
C MET A 126 -5.49 -1.82 25.74
N ALA A 127 -4.44 -1.02 25.60
CA ALA A 127 -3.19 -1.22 26.30
C ALA A 127 -3.26 -0.76 27.77
N PHE A 128 -4.10 0.23 28.10
CA PHE A 128 -4.36 0.69 29.46
C PHE A 128 -5.31 -0.26 30.22
N GLY A 129 -4.87 -1.49 30.49
CA GLY A 129 -5.58 -2.44 31.35
C GLY A 129 -5.09 -2.39 32.80
N PRO A 130 -5.93 -2.71 33.80
CA PRO A 130 -5.47 -2.86 35.19
C PRO A 130 -4.47 -4.03 35.30
N ASN A 131 -3.38 -3.83 36.06
CA ASN A 131 -2.30 -4.79 36.32
C ASN A 131 -1.45 -5.22 35.09
N VAL A 132 -1.21 -4.34 34.12
CA VAL A 132 -0.28 -4.63 33.01
C VAL A 132 1.16 -4.28 33.39
N SER A 133 2.08 -5.24 33.25
CA SER A 133 3.52 -4.96 33.26
C SER A 133 3.89 -4.10 32.05
N SER A 134 4.94 -3.27 32.16
CA SER A 134 5.37 -2.38 31.06
C SER A 134 5.64 -3.14 29.75
N HIS A 135 6.08 -4.40 29.82
CA HIS A 135 6.26 -5.28 28.67
C HIS A 135 4.92 -5.78 28.09
N GLY A 136 3.97 -6.15 28.95
CA GLY A 136 2.63 -6.61 28.54
C GLY A 136 1.80 -5.51 27.89
N PHE A 137 1.97 -4.25 28.31
CA PHE A 137 1.37 -3.08 27.68
C PHE A 137 1.74 -3.01 26.19
N LEU A 138 3.03 -3.05 25.89
CA LEU A 138 3.55 -2.87 24.54
C LEU A 138 3.10 -4.01 23.62
N VAL A 139 3.20 -5.26 24.09
CA VAL A 139 2.73 -6.45 23.37
C VAL A 139 1.25 -6.33 23.01
N ARG A 140 0.40 -5.94 23.98
CA ARG A 140 -1.05 -5.80 23.76
C ARG A 140 -1.36 -4.66 22.81
N ALA A 141 -0.72 -3.50 22.98
CA ALA A 141 -0.92 -2.35 22.11
C ALA A 141 -0.61 -2.69 20.65
N VAL A 142 0.56 -3.28 20.40
CA VAL A 142 1.04 -3.54 19.03
C VAL A 142 0.25 -4.67 18.38
N THR A 143 -0.08 -5.74 19.12
CA THR A 143 -0.91 -6.82 18.57
C THR A 143 -2.31 -6.35 18.19
N GLN A 144 -2.94 -5.51 19.02
CA GLN A 144 -4.25 -4.90 18.71
C GLN A 144 -4.18 -3.94 17.52
N LEU A 145 -3.11 -3.14 17.44
CA LEU A 145 -2.85 -2.26 16.30
C LEU A 145 -2.74 -3.06 14.99
N GLN A 146 -1.96 -4.14 15.00
CA GLN A 146 -1.77 -5.02 13.85
C GLN A 146 -3.08 -5.65 13.36
N GLN A 147 -3.89 -6.17 14.29
CA GLN A 147 -5.19 -6.77 13.95
C GLN A 147 -6.13 -5.73 13.34
N THR A 148 -6.29 -4.58 13.99
CA THR A 148 -7.16 -3.49 13.49
C THR A 148 -6.68 -2.98 12.13
N GLN A 149 -5.36 -2.81 11.96
CA GLN A 149 -4.76 -2.44 10.69
C GLN A 149 -5.06 -3.46 9.58
N SER A 150 -4.97 -4.75 9.88
CA SER A 150 -5.22 -5.81 8.91
C SER A 150 -6.68 -5.86 8.50
N ILE A 151 -7.62 -5.72 9.44
CA ILE A 151 -9.07 -5.62 9.15
C ILE A 151 -9.36 -4.42 8.27
N LEU A 152 -8.88 -3.24 8.66
CA LEU A 152 -9.07 -2.01 7.87
C LEU A 152 -8.50 -2.16 6.45
N THR A 153 -7.32 -2.78 6.34
CA THR A 153 -6.67 -3.04 5.04
C THR A 153 -7.56 -3.92 4.17
N LEU A 154 -8.05 -5.05 4.67
CA LEU A 154 -8.92 -5.94 3.90
C LEU A 154 -10.23 -5.27 3.49
N CYS A 155 -10.89 -4.57 4.41
CA CYS A 155 -12.14 -3.86 4.13
C CYS A 155 -11.96 -2.78 3.05
N LEU A 156 -10.91 -1.97 3.15
CA LEU A 156 -10.63 -0.90 2.20
C LEU A 156 -10.17 -1.44 0.85
N LEU A 157 -9.35 -2.49 0.83
CA LEU A 157 -8.95 -3.14 -0.41
C LEU A 157 -10.13 -3.80 -1.10
N LEU A 158 -11.06 -4.41 -0.36
CA LEU A 158 -12.30 -4.95 -0.90
C LEU A 158 -13.17 -3.84 -1.49
N PHE A 159 -13.34 -2.73 -0.76
CA PHE A 159 -14.03 -1.55 -1.27
C PHE A 159 -13.41 -1.03 -2.59
N VAL A 160 -12.08 -0.87 -2.61
CA VAL A 160 -11.34 -0.42 -3.79
C VAL A 160 -11.48 -1.44 -4.92
N ALA A 161 -11.40 -2.75 -4.65
CA ALA A 161 -11.59 -3.81 -5.64
C ALA A 161 -13.00 -3.82 -6.25
N LEU A 162 -14.03 -3.59 -5.43
CA LEU A 162 -15.41 -3.44 -5.90
C LEU A 162 -15.59 -2.17 -6.73
N ALA A 163 -14.94 -1.08 -6.35
CA ALA A 163 -14.95 0.19 -7.08
C ALA A 163 -14.14 0.15 -8.38
N ILE A 164 -13.09 -0.68 -8.44
CA ILE A 164 -12.24 -0.89 -9.63
C ILE A 164 -13.03 -1.51 -10.78
N ARG A 165 -13.96 -2.44 -10.50
CA ARG A 165 -14.77 -3.14 -11.52
C ARG A 165 -15.56 -2.17 -12.43
N PRO A 166 -16.35 -1.21 -11.91
CA PRO A 166 -17.03 -0.21 -12.75
C PRO A 166 -16.06 0.80 -13.39
N MET A 167 -14.86 0.99 -12.84
CA MET A 167 -13.86 1.91 -13.40
C MET A 167 -12.99 1.29 -14.50
N GLY A 168 -13.09 -0.02 -14.77
CA GLY A 168 -12.32 -0.67 -15.86
C GLY A 168 -10.80 -0.64 -15.67
N LEU A 169 -10.32 -0.49 -14.42
CA LEU A 169 -8.88 -0.49 -14.14
C LEU A 169 -8.29 -1.87 -14.52
N SER A 170 -7.26 -1.84 -15.37
CA SER A 170 -6.63 -3.06 -15.86
C SER A 170 -5.88 -3.79 -14.75
N PHE A 171 -6.09 -5.11 -14.66
CA PHE A 171 -5.33 -6.04 -13.81
C PHE A 171 -3.80 -5.99 -14.02
N LYS A 172 -3.33 -5.34 -15.10
CA LYS A 172 -1.91 -5.11 -15.38
C LYS A 172 -1.32 -3.89 -14.67
N SER A 173 -2.11 -3.14 -13.89
CA SER A 173 -1.61 -1.96 -13.17
C SER A 173 -0.74 -2.33 -11.97
N LYS A 174 0.28 -1.53 -11.69
CA LYS A 174 1.14 -1.71 -10.50
C LYS A 174 0.34 -1.59 -9.20
N ILE A 175 -0.67 -0.72 -9.19
CA ILE A 175 -1.56 -0.51 -8.03
C ILE A 175 -2.29 -1.80 -7.68
N PHE A 176 -2.75 -2.55 -8.68
CA PHE A 176 -3.38 -3.85 -8.47
C PHE A 176 -2.41 -4.85 -7.83
N GLY A 177 -1.18 -4.96 -8.36
CA GLY A 177 -0.15 -5.83 -7.79
C GLY A 177 0.22 -5.50 -6.34
N VAL A 178 0.38 -4.21 -6.02
CA VAL A 178 0.64 -3.75 -4.64
C VAL A 178 -0.54 -4.07 -3.74
N SER A 179 -1.77 -3.80 -4.18
CA SER A 179 -2.99 -4.09 -3.43
C SER A 179 -3.18 -5.59 -3.15
N LEU A 180 -2.86 -6.44 -4.12
CA LEU A 180 -2.94 -7.90 -3.97
C LEU A 180 -1.94 -8.40 -2.92
N GLY A 181 -0.69 -7.91 -2.97
CA GLY A 181 0.30 -8.24 -1.96
C GLY A 181 -0.10 -7.77 -0.56
N LEU A 182 -0.63 -6.55 -0.42
CA LEU A 182 -1.17 -6.03 0.84
C LEU A 182 -2.32 -6.88 1.39
N GLY A 183 -3.25 -7.31 0.53
CA GLY A 183 -4.35 -8.18 0.92
C GLY A 183 -3.86 -9.50 1.48
N ILE A 184 -2.89 -10.15 0.82
CA ILE A 184 -2.28 -11.40 1.29
C ILE A 184 -1.62 -11.19 2.66
N LEU A 185 -0.83 -10.11 2.84
CA LEU A 185 -0.18 -9.81 4.12
C LEU A 185 -1.20 -9.59 5.25
N ALA A 186 -2.25 -8.81 5.00
CA ALA A 186 -3.30 -8.54 5.98
C ALA A 186 -4.07 -9.81 6.36
N SER A 187 -4.39 -10.67 5.38
CA SER A 187 -5.01 -11.97 5.64
C SER A 187 -4.10 -12.88 6.49
N MET A 188 -2.80 -12.94 6.19
CA MET A 188 -1.86 -13.74 6.97
C MET A 188 -1.72 -13.25 8.41
N ASN A 189 -1.68 -11.93 8.63
CA ASN A 189 -1.67 -11.35 9.97
C ASN A 189 -2.91 -11.72 10.78
N LEU A 190 -4.09 -11.68 10.16
CA LEU A 190 -5.34 -12.09 10.83
C LEU A 190 -5.38 -13.58 11.14
N ILE A 191 -5.01 -14.43 10.17
CA ILE A 191 -4.93 -15.87 10.39
C ILE A 191 -3.95 -16.17 11.53
N GLY A 192 -2.77 -15.53 11.53
CA GLY A 192 -1.78 -15.69 12.59
C GLY A 192 -2.31 -15.28 13.95
N SER A 193 -3.05 -14.18 14.03
CA SER A 193 -3.66 -13.73 15.27
C SER A 193 -4.68 -14.74 15.82
N ALA A 194 -5.50 -15.35 14.96
CA ALA A 194 -6.46 -16.38 15.34
C ALA A 194 -5.79 -17.73 15.66
N TRP A 195 -4.69 -18.06 14.97
CA TRP A 195 -3.96 -19.31 15.13
C TRP A 195 -3.22 -19.39 16.47
N ILE A 196 -2.57 -18.29 16.88
CA ILE A 196 -1.86 -18.20 18.16
C ILE A 196 -2.83 -18.39 19.33
N SER A 197 -4.08 -17.94 19.21
CA SER A 197 -5.12 -18.12 20.24
C SER A 197 -5.62 -19.56 20.34
N GLN A 198 -5.57 -20.36 19.27
CA GLN A 198 -6.17 -21.70 19.22
C GLN A 198 -5.15 -22.83 19.38
N ALA A 199 -3.94 -22.70 18.83
CA ALA A 199 -2.95 -23.78 18.82
C ALA A 199 -1.50 -23.25 18.99
N PRO A 200 -1.07 -22.94 20.23
CA PRO A 200 0.27 -22.41 20.50
C PRO A 200 1.42 -23.37 20.13
N SER A 201 1.15 -24.69 20.13
CA SER A 201 2.15 -25.74 19.89
C SER A 201 2.60 -25.87 18.43
N MET A 202 1.87 -25.29 17.46
CA MET A 202 2.18 -25.36 16.03
C MET A 202 2.83 -24.07 15.46
N SER A 203 3.40 -23.23 16.32
CA SER A 203 4.02 -21.95 15.92
C SER A 203 5.11 -22.08 14.85
N SER A 204 5.89 -23.16 14.87
CA SER A 204 6.94 -23.43 13.87
C SER A 204 6.38 -23.63 12.45
N THR A 205 5.26 -24.36 12.32
CA THR A 205 4.60 -24.57 11.03
C THR A 205 4.00 -23.27 10.49
N PHE A 206 3.38 -22.48 11.37
CA PHE A 206 2.82 -21.18 11.00
C PHE A 206 3.92 -20.22 10.52
N ASN A 207 5.07 -20.18 11.20
CA ASN A 207 6.18 -19.32 10.81
C ASN A 207 6.72 -19.69 9.42
N LEU A 208 6.84 -20.99 9.12
CA LEU A 208 7.28 -21.46 7.80
C LEU A 208 6.30 -21.04 6.69
N ILE A 209 4.99 -21.20 6.92
CA ILE A 209 3.96 -20.75 5.98
C ILE A 209 4.04 -19.24 5.78
N ASN A 210 4.21 -18.47 6.85
CA ASN A 210 4.30 -17.02 6.79
C ASN A 210 5.51 -16.56 5.95
N SER A 211 6.68 -17.19 6.13
CA SER A 211 7.87 -16.88 5.33
C SER A 211 7.67 -17.18 3.84
N ILE A 212 7.03 -18.30 3.51
CA ILE A 212 6.72 -18.64 2.10
C ILE A 212 5.77 -17.61 1.50
N MET A 213 4.68 -17.28 2.21
CA MET A 213 3.70 -16.30 1.74
C MET A 213 4.34 -14.93 1.56
N PHE A 214 5.23 -14.54 2.46
CA PHE A 214 5.97 -13.29 2.33
C PHE A 214 6.89 -13.27 1.10
N CYS A 215 7.59 -14.38 0.81
CA CYS A 215 8.38 -14.51 -0.41
C CYS A 215 7.52 -14.39 -1.68
N ILE A 216 6.31 -14.95 -1.68
CA ILE A 216 5.35 -14.83 -2.79
C ILE A 216 4.92 -13.37 -2.96
N VAL A 217 4.63 -12.65 -1.87
CA VAL A 217 4.25 -11.23 -1.91
C VAL A 217 5.38 -10.38 -2.48
N ILE A 218 6.62 -10.56 -2.02
CA ILE A 218 7.77 -9.81 -2.57
C ILE A 218 7.96 -10.14 -4.04
N SER A 219 7.91 -11.41 -4.42
CA SER A 219 8.05 -11.84 -5.82
C SER A 219 6.96 -11.21 -6.69
N THR A 220 5.73 -11.11 -6.17
CA THR A 220 4.62 -10.41 -6.81
C THR A 220 4.98 -8.94 -7.03
N TRP A 221 5.38 -8.21 -5.99
CA TRP A 221 5.78 -6.81 -6.12
C TRP A 221 6.94 -6.64 -7.12
N MET A 222 7.98 -7.46 -7.04
CA MET A 222 9.10 -7.43 -7.97
C MET A 222 8.64 -7.62 -9.42
N THR A 223 7.75 -8.58 -9.68
CA THR A 223 7.22 -8.85 -11.02
C THR A 223 6.43 -7.66 -11.56
N TYR A 224 5.54 -7.08 -10.74
CA TYR A 224 4.74 -5.91 -11.13
C TYR A 224 5.59 -4.64 -11.36
N PHE A 225 6.68 -4.45 -10.60
CA PHE A 225 7.59 -3.33 -10.82
C PHE A 225 8.60 -3.57 -11.95
N ALA A 226 8.91 -4.82 -12.27
CA ALA A 226 9.79 -5.18 -13.38
C ALA A 226 9.11 -5.02 -14.75
N LEU A 227 7.81 -5.33 -14.82
CA LEU A 227 7.04 -5.21 -16.04
C LEU A 227 6.77 -3.74 -16.40
N PRO A 228 6.94 -3.35 -17.67
CA PRO A 228 6.62 -1.99 -18.11
C PRO A 228 5.13 -1.73 -17.95
N GLU A 229 4.79 -0.62 -17.30
CA GLU A 229 3.41 -0.26 -17.05
C GLU A 229 2.72 0.06 -18.39
N PRO A 230 1.64 -0.66 -18.78
CA PRO A 230 0.89 -0.30 -19.97
C PRO A 230 0.32 1.11 -19.78
N LYS A 231 0.47 1.98 -20.79
CA LYS A 231 -0.04 3.36 -20.78
C LYS A 231 -1.46 3.37 -20.18
N ARG A 232 -1.66 4.16 -19.11
CA ARG A 232 -2.99 4.37 -18.49
C ARG A 232 -3.97 4.71 -19.61
N ARG A 233 -4.87 3.80 -19.96
CA ARG A 233 -5.98 4.12 -20.86
C ARG A 233 -6.86 5.13 -20.12
N MET A 234 -7.09 6.28 -20.73
CA MET A 234 -8.08 7.23 -20.21
C MET A 234 -9.43 6.51 -20.20
N ILE A 235 -9.93 6.25 -19.00
CA ILE A 235 -11.26 5.67 -18.81
C ILE A 235 -12.24 6.78 -19.15
N VAL A 236 -12.83 6.69 -20.34
CA VAL A 236 -14.03 7.47 -20.69
C VAL A 236 -15.19 6.86 -19.91
N LEU A 237 -15.57 7.51 -18.80
CA LEU A 237 -16.82 7.14 -18.13
C LEU A 237 -18.00 7.45 -19.08
N PRO A 238 -18.96 6.53 -19.25
CA PRO A 238 -20.22 6.83 -19.92
C PRO A 238 -20.89 8.01 -19.20
N THR A 239 -21.40 8.96 -19.98
CA THR A 239 -22.09 10.17 -19.48
C THR A 239 -23.33 9.87 -18.65
N THR A 240 -23.83 8.63 -18.69
CA THR A 240 -24.97 8.13 -17.92
C THR A 240 -24.61 7.51 -16.57
N SER A 241 -23.32 7.41 -16.22
CA SER A 241 -22.92 6.74 -14.98
C SER A 241 -23.24 7.59 -13.74
N PRO A 242 -23.81 7.00 -12.65
CA PRO A 242 -24.11 7.71 -11.41
C PRO A 242 -22.87 8.39 -10.79
N PHE A 243 -21.69 7.81 -11.00
CA PHE A 243 -20.41 8.34 -10.53
C PHE A 243 -20.05 9.69 -11.17
N LEU A 244 -20.41 9.91 -12.44
CA LEU A 244 -20.21 11.19 -13.11
C LEU A 244 -21.11 12.27 -12.52
N ARG A 245 -22.35 11.90 -12.16
CA ARG A 245 -23.32 12.79 -11.49
C ARG A 245 -22.85 13.17 -10.08
N TRP A 246 -22.31 12.22 -9.31
CA TRP A 246 -21.70 12.52 -8.01
C TRP A 246 -20.44 13.38 -8.12
N ASN A 247 -19.60 13.16 -9.13
CA ASN A 247 -18.45 14.02 -9.39
C ASN A 247 -18.88 15.44 -9.79
N GLN A 248 -19.94 15.58 -10.60
CA GLN A 248 -20.55 16.87 -10.93
C GLN A 248 -21.13 17.60 -9.72
N ILE A 249 -21.81 16.87 -8.82
CA ILE A 249 -22.30 17.44 -7.56
C ILE A 249 -21.12 17.92 -6.71
N SER A 250 -20.03 17.15 -6.59
CA SER A 250 -18.84 17.59 -5.85
C SER A 250 -18.14 18.80 -6.49
N MET A 251 -18.12 18.88 -7.83
CA MET A 251 -17.61 20.05 -8.55
C MET A 251 -18.50 21.29 -8.31
N ALA A 252 -19.82 21.11 -8.24
CA ALA A 252 -20.75 22.18 -7.90
C ALA A 252 -20.62 22.66 -6.44
N LEU A 253 -20.05 21.82 -5.55
CA LEU A 253 -19.73 22.17 -4.17
C LEU A 253 -18.34 22.83 -3.99
N GLY A 254 -17.60 23.10 -5.08
CA GLY A 254 -16.38 23.91 -5.07
C GLY A 254 -15.05 23.16 -5.01
N ASP A 255 -15.04 21.83 -5.16
CA ASP A 255 -13.79 21.05 -5.25
C ASP A 255 -13.17 21.18 -6.66
N GLU A 256 -11.87 21.52 -6.74
CA GLU A 256 -11.16 21.72 -8.02
C GLU A 256 -11.21 20.44 -8.90
N PRO A 257 -11.61 20.57 -10.18
CA PRO A 257 -11.94 19.41 -11.00
C PRO A 257 -10.73 18.52 -11.23
N GLY A 258 -10.94 17.23 -10.98
CA GLY A 258 -10.12 16.22 -11.58
C GLY A 258 -10.29 16.19 -13.07
N PHE A 259 -9.18 16.06 -13.80
CA PHE A 259 -9.18 15.72 -15.22
C PHE A 259 -9.79 14.32 -15.38
N VAL A 260 -11.11 14.24 -15.36
CA VAL A 260 -11.89 13.09 -15.81
C VAL A 260 -12.20 13.39 -17.26
N ALA A 261 -11.66 12.59 -18.17
CA ALA A 261 -12.07 12.64 -19.57
C ALA A 261 -13.53 12.16 -19.63
N VAL A 262 -14.46 13.11 -19.49
CA VAL A 262 -15.88 12.90 -19.76
C VAL A 262 -15.98 12.54 -21.22
N GLY A 263 -16.23 11.26 -21.52
CA GLY A 263 -16.63 10.72 -22.84
C GLY A 263 -16.30 11.63 -24.02
N GLY A 264 -15.03 12.00 -24.17
CA GLY A 264 -14.57 12.95 -25.18
C GLY A 264 -13.85 12.14 -26.22
N ILE A 265 -14.38 12.18 -27.44
CA ILE A 265 -13.95 11.45 -28.62
C ILE A 265 -12.41 11.30 -28.65
N HIS A 266 -11.92 10.06 -28.76
CA HIS A 266 -10.48 9.77 -28.80
C HIS A 266 -9.86 10.51 -30.02
N PRO A 267 -8.67 11.13 -29.92
CA PRO A 267 -8.03 11.81 -31.05
C PRO A 267 -7.86 10.92 -32.29
N ASP A 268 -7.79 9.61 -32.09
CA ASP A 268 -7.63 8.60 -33.14
C ASP A 268 -8.95 8.26 -33.87
N MET A 269 -10.10 8.76 -33.39
CA MET A 269 -11.40 8.65 -34.05
C MET A 269 -11.63 9.76 -35.08
N PHE A 270 -10.85 10.84 -35.01
CA PHE A 270 -10.89 11.89 -36.00
C PHE A 270 -10.09 11.43 -37.22
N ALA A 271 -10.70 11.53 -38.40
CA ALA A 271 -9.93 11.32 -39.61
C ALA A 271 -8.76 12.32 -39.64
N PRO A 272 -7.59 11.97 -40.18
CA PRO A 272 -6.44 12.89 -40.25
C PRO A 272 -6.80 14.25 -40.90
N ALA A 273 -7.83 14.27 -41.74
CA ALA A 273 -8.41 15.48 -42.32
C ALA A 273 -9.10 16.39 -41.28
N GLU A 274 -9.82 15.85 -40.31
CA GLU A 274 -10.53 16.62 -39.27
C GLU A 274 -9.55 17.25 -38.28
N VAL A 275 -8.47 16.54 -37.93
CA VAL A 275 -7.37 17.06 -37.10
C VAL A 275 -6.67 18.23 -37.79
N GLU A 276 -6.47 18.16 -39.11
CA GLU A 276 -5.87 19.25 -39.89
C GLU A 276 -6.80 20.47 -40.00
N ILE A 277 -8.12 20.26 -40.10
CA ILE A 277 -9.11 21.34 -40.07
C ILE A 277 -9.11 22.05 -38.70
N MET A 278 -9.09 21.29 -37.60
CA MET A 278 -9.00 21.86 -36.25
C MET A 278 -7.69 22.63 -36.04
N ARG A 279 -6.57 22.11 -36.55
CA ARG A 279 -5.27 22.79 -36.50
C ARG A 279 -5.28 24.11 -37.27
N ARG A 280 -5.92 24.14 -38.45
CA ARG A 280 -6.09 25.35 -39.26
C ARG A 280 -7.05 26.34 -38.58
N ALA A 281 -8.13 25.86 -37.97
CA ALA A 281 -9.07 26.70 -37.24
C ALA A 281 -8.41 27.34 -36.00
N SER A 282 -7.63 26.57 -35.23
CA SER A 282 -6.87 27.06 -34.08
C SER A 282 -5.85 28.14 -34.47
N LYS A 283 -5.06 27.91 -35.53
CA LYS A 283 -4.14 28.93 -36.07
C LYS A 283 -4.84 30.19 -36.55
N LYS A 284 -6.11 30.09 -36.99
CA LYS A 284 -6.90 31.24 -37.44
C LYS A 284 -7.53 32.02 -36.28
N MET A 285 -7.73 31.38 -35.12
CA MET A 285 -8.22 32.03 -33.90
C MET A 285 -7.12 32.70 -33.07
N GLU A 286 -5.87 32.26 -33.19
CA GLU A 286 -4.71 32.87 -32.53
C GLU A 286 -4.53 34.38 -32.82
N PRO A 287 -4.68 34.90 -34.06
CA PRO A 287 -4.62 36.33 -34.34
C PRO A 287 -5.87 37.13 -33.93
N LEU A 288 -7.00 36.47 -33.60
CA LEU A 288 -8.22 37.15 -33.13
C LEU A 288 -8.17 37.39 -31.62
N ALA A 289 -7.66 36.43 -30.85
CA ALA A 289 -7.47 36.58 -29.40
C ALA A 289 -6.44 37.67 -29.03
N LEU A 290 -5.43 37.88 -29.88
CA LEU A 290 -4.45 38.96 -29.72
C LEU A 290 -5.01 40.36 -30.04
N ARG A 291 -6.11 40.45 -30.82
CA ARG A 291 -6.77 41.72 -31.12
C ARG A 291 -7.76 42.14 -30.03
N GLU A 292 -8.42 41.19 -29.37
CA GLU A 292 -9.32 41.47 -28.24
C GLU A 292 -8.58 41.84 -26.95
N THR A 293 -7.29 41.52 -26.83
CA THR A 293 -6.46 41.89 -25.67
C THR A 293 -5.73 43.23 -25.82
N GLN A 294 -5.85 43.89 -26.98
CA GLN A 294 -5.23 45.20 -27.27
C GLN A 294 -6.25 46.34 -27.49
N ALA A 295 -7.54 46.08 -27.25
CA ALA A 295 -8.62 47.08 -27.23
C ALA A 295 -9.13 47.26 -25.79
#